data_AF-A0A3N5VLX9-F1
#
_entry.id   AF-A0A3N5VLX9-F1
#
_cell.length_a   1.000
_cell.length_b   1.000
_cell.length_c   1.000
_cell.angle_alpha   90.00
_cell.angle_beta   90.00
_cell.angle_gamma   90.00
#
_symmetry.space_group_name_H-M   'P 1'
#
loop_
_entity.id
_entity.type
_entity.pdbx_description
1 polymer ?
#
loop_
_entity_poly.entity_id
_entity_poly.type
_entity_poly.pdbx_seq_one_letter_code
_entity_poly.pdbx_strand_id
1 'polypeptide(L)'
;MEITFGLLDDLLWYVVSGGAGVLAYAILAKLDKHGVQFWTRLDSEYRTYVAYALSGFLGILGYLVQVVMLIQPQPADWRGWVCALVAVAFMAAGVSKITYAKAKKS
;
A
#
# COMPACT_ATOMS: atom_id res chain seq x y z
N MET A 1 27.34 8.39 4.10
CA MET A 1 25.98 8.18 4.65
C MET A 1 24.94 8.78 3.72
N GLU A 2 25.09 8.63 2.40
CA GLU A 2 24.14 9.13 1.38
C GLU A 2 23.36 7.98 0.74
N ILE A 3 23.95 6.78 0.69
CA ILE A 3 23.37 5.57 0.09
C ILE A 3 22.07 5.15 0.82
N THR A 4 21.99 5.35 2.13
CA THR A 4 20.81 5.01 2.94
C THR A 4 19.61 5.93 2.72
N PHE A 5 19.85 7.19 2.36
CA PHE A 5 18.77 8.15 2.09
C PHE A 5 18.17 7.95 0.71
N GLY A 6 19.00 7.72 -0.31
CA GLY A 6 18.51 7.43 -1.67
C GLY A 6 17.65 6.16 -1.72
N LEU A 7 18.08 5.10 -1.02
CA LEU A 7 17.37 3.82 -1.00
C LEU A 7 16.02 3.91 -0.27
N LEU A 8 15.92 4.77 0.75
CA LEU A 8 14.67 5.04 1.45
C LEU A 8 13.70 5.85 0.56
N ASP A 9 14.20 6.85 -0.16
CA ASP A 9 13.40 7.67 -1.07
C ASP A 9 12.83 6.84 -2.22
N ASP A 10 13.68 6.02 -2.87
CA ASP A 10 13.26 5.07 -3.91
C ASP A 10 12.21 4.08 -3.39
N LEU A 11 12.39 3.58 -2.16
CA LEU A 11 11.43 2.66 -1.54
C LEU A 11 10.10 3.34 -1.24
N LEU A 12 10.11 4.58 -0.75
CA LEU A 12 8.89 5.36 -0.49
C LEU A 12 8.17 5.67 -1.81
N TRP A 13 8.89 6.07 -2.84
CA TRP A 13 8.34 6.26 -4.19
C TRP A 13 7.74 4.98 -4.75
N TYR A 14 8.41 3.84 -4.56
CA TYR A 14 7.88 2.54 -4.93
C TYR A 14 6.58 2.24 -4.19
N VAL A 15 6.52 2.47 -2.87
CA VAL A 15 5.31 2.25 -2.06
C VAL A 15 4.15 3.11 -2.55
N VAL A 16 4.36 4.41 -2.78
CA VAL A 16 3.31 5.36 -3.19
C VAL A 16 2.86 5.17 -4.65
N SER A 17 3.77 4.75 -5.55
CA SER A 17 3.45 4.53 -6.98
C SER A 17 2.70 3.22 -7.27
N GLY A 18 2.44 2.38 -6.26
CA GLY A 18 1.69 1.13 -6.41
C GLY A 18 2.33 -0.10 -5.76
N GLY A 19 3.58 0.01 -5.33
CA GLY A 19 4.30 -1.02 -4.58
C GLY A 19 3.63 -1.37 -3.24
N ALA A 20 2.83 -0.46 -2.67
CA ALA A 20 1.97 -0.76 -1.52
C ALA A 20 1.03 -1.95 -1.76
N GLY A 21 0.51 -2.10 -2.98
CA GLY A 21 -0.33 -3.25 -3.34
C GLY A 21 0.45 -4.56 -3.39
N VAL A 22 1.68 -4.53 -3.88
CA VAL A 22 2.60 -5.69 -3.92
C VAL A 22 3.01 -6.09 -2.50
N LEU A 23 3.36 -5.11 -1.66
CA LEU A 23 3.69 -5.32 -0.25
C LEU A 23 2.52 -5.89 0.54
N ALA A 24 1.32 -5.33 0.37
CA ALA A 24 0.11 -5.85 1.00
C ALA A 24 -0.12 -7.32 0.61
N TYR A 25 -0.02 -7.65 -0.67
CA TYR A 25 -0.13 -9.03 -1.13
C TYR A 25 0.95 -9.94 -0.51
N ALA A 26 2.20 -9.51 -0.46
CA ALA A 26 3.29 -10.28 0.15
C ALA A 26 3.08 -10.52 1.66
N ILE A 27 2.55 -9.52 2.39
CA ILE A 27 2.18 -9.65 3.80
C ILE A 27 1.07 -10.69 3.96
N LEU A 28 0.02 -10.61 3.14
CA LEU A 28 -1.08 -11.56 3.18
C LEU A 28 -0.67 -12.98 2.80
N ALA A 29 0.20 -13.14 1.81
CA ALA A 29 0.76 -14.43 1.43
C ALA A 29 1.60 -15.04 2.57
N LYS A 30 2.35 -14.22 3.31
CA LYS A 30 3.06 -14.67 4.52
C LYS A 30 2.08 -15.10 5.63
N LEU A 31 1.00 -14.34 5.86
CA LEU A 31 -0.01 -14.70 6.85
C LEU A 31 -0.68 -16.04 6.53
N ASP A 32 -0.94 -16.32 5.24
CA ASP A 32 -1.46 -17.60 4.78
C ASP A 32 -0.45 -18.74 5.00
N LYS A 33 0.83 -18.51 4.65
CA LYS A 33 1.93 -19.47 4.87
C LYS A 33 2.13 -19.82 6.35
N HIS A 34 1.93 -18.86 7.25
CA HIS A 34 2.06 -19.07 8.69
C HIS A 34 0.80 -19.66 9.35
N GLY A 35 -0.23 -19.98 8.57
CA GLY A 35 -1.43 -20.66 9.08
C GLY A 35 -2.21 -19.84 10.10
N VAL A 36 -2.17 -18.50 9.99
CA VAL A 36 -2.89 -17.62 10.92
C VAL A 36 -4.39 -17.92 10.80
N GLN A 37 -4.95 -18.58 11.81
CA GLN A 37 -6.30 -19.16 11.78
C GLN A 37 -7.39 -18.13 11.43
N PHE A 38 -7.22 -16.87 11.83
CA PHE A 38 -8.12 -15.79 11.48
C PHE A 38 -8.14 -15.54 9.96
N TRP A 39 -6.98 -15.52 9.31
CA TRP A 39 -6.87 -15.28 7.87
C TRP A 39 -7.40 -16.46 7.04
N THR A 40 -7.07 -17.69 7.44
CA THR A 40 -7.50 -18.89 6.73
C THR A 40 -8.98 -19.19 6.85
N ARG A 41 -9.68 -18.60 7.83
CA ARG A 41 -11.14 -18.73 8.02
C ARG A 41 -11.95 -17.65 7.31
N LEU A 42 -11.32 -16.58 6.83
CA LEU A 42 -12.03 -15.57 6.05
C LEU A 42 -12.37 -16.13 4.66
N ASP A 43 -13.58 -15.85 4.22
CA ASP A 43 -14.03 -16.09 2.84
C ASP A 43 -13.18 -15.29 1.84
N SER A 44 -13.08 -15.82 0.61
CA SER A 44 -12.20 -15.25 -0.43
C SER A 44 -12.52 -13.80 -0.79
N GLU A 45 -13.79 -13.40 -0.71
CA GLU A 45 -14.19 -12.00 -0.92
C GLU A 45 -13.69 -11.08 0.19
N TYR A 46 -13.85 -11.47 1.46
CA TYR A 46 -13.38 -10.68 2.59
C TYR A 46 -11.85 -10.54 2.59
N ARG A 47 -11.10 -11.58 2.19
CA ARG A 47 -9.65 -11.47 2.02
C ARG A 47 -9.26 -10.42 0.97
N THR A 48 -10.06 -10.31 -0.09
CA THR A 48 -9.85 -9.33 -1.15
C THR A 48 -10.08 -7.90 -0.63
N TYR A 49 -11.15 -7.67 0.15
CA TYR A 49 -11.39 -6.37 0.80
C TYR A 49 -10.30 -6.00 1.79
N VAL A 50 -9.83 -6.96 2.60
CA VAL A 50 -8.72 -6.74 3.53
C VAL A 50 -7.43 -6.40 2.78
N ALA A 51 -7.16 -7.04 1.64
CA ALA A 51 -6.02 -6.71 0.79
C ALA A 51 -6.09 -5.27 0.27
N TYR A 52 -7.26 -4.82 -0.19
CA TYR A 52 -7.45 -3.44 -0.64
C TYR A 52 -7.30 -2.43 0.49
N ALA A 53 -7.89 -2.71 1.65
CA ALA A 53 -7.77 -1.86 2.84
C ALA A 53 -6.31 -1.74 3.29
N LEU A 54 -5.58 -2.87 3.35
CA LEU A 54 -4.17 -2.91 3.72
C LEU A 54 -3.30 -2.17 2.70
N SER A 55 -3.57 -2.35 1.40
CA SER A 55 -2.84 -1.65 0.33
C SER A 55 -3.05 -0.15 0.41
N GLY A 56 -4.29 0.31 0.60
CA GLY A 56 -4.62 1.72 0.76
C GLY A 56 -3.97 2.33 2.00
N PHE A 57 -3.99 1.60 3.12
CA PHE A 57 -3.36 2.02 4.36
C PHE A 57 -1.84 2.15 4.24
N LEU A 58 -1.17 1.18 3.61
CA LEU A 58 0.26 1.24 3.35
C LEU A 58 0.64 2.39 2.40
N GLY A 59 -0.19 2.64 1.38
CA GLY A 59 -0.03 3.80 0.49
C GLY A 59 -0.12 5.13 1.26
N ILE A 60 -1.14 5.28 2.11
CA ILE A 60 -1.31 6.46 2.98
C ILE A 60 -0.09 6.66 3.87
N LEU A 61 0.38 5.59 4.54
CA LEU A 61 1.57 5.68 5.39
C LEU A 61 2.81 6.11 4.60
N GLY A 62 3.02 5.54 3.41
CA GLY A 62 4.12 5.95 2.53
C GLY A 62 4.04 7.43 2.16
N TYR A 63 2.85 7.91 1.80
CA TYR A 63 2.64 9.33 1.49
C TYR A 63 2.88 10.24 2.71
N LEU A 64 2.38 9.87 3.89
CA LEU A 64 2.62 10.63 5.11
C LEU A 64 4.10 10.73 5.46
N VAL A 65 4.86 9.64 5.29
CA VAL A 65 6.31 9.67 5.49
C VAL A 65 6.99 10.59 4.48
N GLN A 66 6.59 10.56 3.19
CA GLN A 66 7.13 11.49 2.19
C GLN A 66 6.86 12.96 2.53
N VAL A 67 5.67 13.28 3.05
CA VAL A 67 5.34 14.65 3.47
C VAL A 67 6.18 15.07 4.69
N VAL A 68 6.33 14.20 5.70
CA VAL A 68 7.17 14.48 6.89
C VAL A 68 8.64 14.66 6.51
N MET A 69 9.13 13.89 5.53
CA MET A 69 10.49 14.01 5.01
C MET A 69 10.68 15.15 4.01
N LEU A 70 9.64 15.96 3.75
CA LEU A 70 9.65 17.07 2.80
C LEU A 70 9.99 16.66 1.36
N ILE A 71 9.79 15.39 1.01
CA ILE A 71 9.98 14.85 -0.36
C ILE A 71 8.80 15.30 -1.25
N GLN A 72 7.58 15.27 -0.70
CA GLN A 72 6.37 15.75 -1.36
C GLN A 72 5.90 17.07 -0.74
N PRO A 73 5.38 18.01 -1.54
CA PRO A 73 4.79 19.23 -1.00
C PRO A 73 3.59 18.90 -0.10
N GLN A 74 3.59 19.50 1.09
CA GLN A 74 2.47 19.40 2.02
C GLN A 74 1.24 20.10 1.43
N PRO A 75 0.06 19.46 1.43
CA PRO A 75 -1.18 20.12 1.03
C PRO A 75 -1.45 21.34 1.90
N ALA A 76 -1.80 22.46 1.26
CA ALA A 76 -2.04 23.74 1.94
C ALA A 76 -3.26 23.71 2.87
N ASP A 77 -4.30 22.96 2.50
CA ASP A 77 -5.58 22.90 3.22
C ASP A 77 -5.96 21.47 3.61
N TRP A 78 -6.81 21.34 4.64
CA TRP A 78 -7.36 20.05 5.07
C TRP A 78 -8.10 19.31 3.95
N ARG A 79 -8.73 20.03 3.01
CA ARG A 79 -9.37 19.43 1.83
C ARG A 79 -8.34 18.79 0.90
N GLY A 80 -7.18 19.44 0.72
CA GLY A 80 -6.07 18.91 -0.06
C GLY A 80 -5.52 17.63 0.56
N TRP A 81 -5.42 17.59 1.90
CA TRP A 81 -5.06 16.38 2.64
C TRP A 81 -6.04 15.23 2.39
N VAL A 82 -7.34 15.48 2.53
CA VAL A 82 -8.36 14.44 2.28
C VAL A 82 -8.28 13.94 0.83
N CYS A 83 -8.21 14.83 -0.15
CA CYS A 83 -8.10 14.45 -1.56
C CYS A 83 -6.83 13.64 -1.85
N ALA A 84 -5.67 14.04 -1.29
CA ALA A 84 -4.41 13.33 -1.49
C ALA A 84 -4.45 11.93 -0.87
N LEU A 85 -4.93 11.80 0.37
CA LEU A 85 -5.05 10.52 1.06
C LEU A 85 -6.02 9.58 0.33
N VAL A 86 -7.17 10.10 -0.12
CA VAL A 86 -8.14 9.32 -0.90
C VAL A 86 -7.53 8.90 -2.24
N ALA A 87 -6.85 9.79 -2.96
CA ALA A 87 -6.21 9.46 -4.24
C ALA A 87 -5.15 8.37 -4.10
N VAL A 88 -4.29 8.47 -3.08
CA VAL A 88 -3.26 7.47 -2.78
C VAL A 88 -3.88 6.13 -2.40
N ALA A 89 -4.92 6.14 -1.55
CA ALA A 89 -5.64 4.92 -1.18
C ALA A 89 -6.30 4.24 -2.38
N PHE A 90 -6.95 5.01 -3.25
CA PHE A 90 -7.58 4.50 -4.48
C PHE A 90 -6.55 3.96 -5.48
N MET A 91 -5.42 4.65 -5.68
CA MET A 91 -4.32 4.17 -6.52
C MET A 91 -3.75 2.86 -5.99
N ALA A 92 -3.43 2.79 -4.70
CA ALA A 92 -2.88 1.58 -4.10
C ALA A 92 -3.86 0.39 -4.12
N ALA A 93 -5.15 0.64 -3.85
CA ALA A 93 -6.19 -0.39 -3.96
C ALA A 93 -6.40 -0.83 -5.43
N GLY A 94 -6.37 0.09 -6.39
CA GLY A 94 -6.45 -0.20 -7.82
C GLY A 94 -5.31 -1.08 -8.30
N VAL A 95 -4.07 -0.76 -7.91
CA VAL A 95 -2.89 -1.59 -8.22
C VAL A 95 -2.99 -2.95 -7.55
N SER A 96 -3.45 -3.02 -6.30
CA SER A 96 -3.69 -4.28 -5.59
C SER A 96 -4.67 -5.19 -6.34
N LYS A 97 -5.77 -4.64 -6.87
CA LYS A 97 -6.72 -5.38 -7.72
C LYS A 97 -6.08 -5.93 -8.99
N ILE A 98 -5.24 -5.15 -9.66
CA ILE A 98 -4.52 -5.57 -10.87
C ILE A 98 -3.52 -6.70 -10.53
N THR A 99 -2.76 -6.54 -9.45
CA THR A 99 -1.77 -7.52 -9.00
C THR A 99 -2.44 -8.84 -8.62
N TYR A 100 -3.54 -8.79 -7.88
CA TYR A 100 -4.32 -9.98 -7.50
C TYR A 100 -4.93 -10.67 -8.74
N ALA A 101 -5.49 -9.90 -9.68
CA ALA A 101 -6.02 -10.43 -10.93
C ALA A 101 -4.95 -11.10 -11.80
N LYS A 102 -3.71 -10.56 -11.82
CA LYS A 102 -2.57 -11.21 -12.46
C LYS A 102 -2.16 -12.49 -11.74
N ALA A 103 -2.08 -12.48 -10.42
CA ALA A 103 -1.68 -13.65 -9.63
C ALA A 103 -2.65 -14.84 -9.82
N LYS A 104 -3.94 -14.60 -10.00
CA LYS A 104 -4.95 -15.66 -10.25
C LYS A 104 -4.87 -16.28 -11.65
N LYS A 105 -4.24 -15.62 -12.62
CA LYS A 105 -4.11 -16.11 -14.01
C LYS A 105 -2.84 -16.94 -14.26
N SER A 106 -1.91 -16.96 -13.30
CA SER A 106 -0.70 -17.79 -13.33
C SER A 106 -0.93 -19.10 -12.61
#